data_AF-A0A539DSB6-F1
#
_entry.id   AF-A0A539DSB6-F1
#
_cell.length_a   1.000
_cell.length_b   1.000
_cell.length_c   1.000
_cell.angle_alpha   90.00
_cell.angle_beta   90.00
_cell.angle_gamma   90.00
#
_symmetry.space_group_name_H-M   'P 1'
#
loop_
_entity.id
_entity.type
_entity.pdbx_description
1 polymer ?
#
loop_
_entity_poly.entity_id
_entity_poly.type
_entity_poly.pdbx_seq_one_letter_code
_entity_poly.pdbx_strand_id
1 'polypeptide(L)'
;PRLPVKIGVVGMSDGIAESGSFAKGAVAEFGTTLVNRTVYGVDLHYDNGHFDALGEFYLFKNEDKVGSVGSHEANAYYLQVGYQVTENFKPVYRYESVDFAAADTYFQYLGTHEGTRHVVGLRYDLDASNALKIEANRRQPTSATAPNASDETSYTVQWAFLMW
;
A
#
# COMPACT_ATOMS: atom_id res chain seq x y z
N PRO A 1 32.63 -4.60 -0.42
CA PRO A 1 31.42 -5.32 -0.88
C PRO A 1 30.16 -4.71 -0.27
N ARG A 2 29.25 -4.16 -1.09
CA ARG A 2 27.92 -3.76 -0.60
C ARG A 2 27.07 -5.02 -0.45
N LEU A 3 26.40 -5.18 0.68
CA LEU A 3 25.47 -6.28 0.87
C LEU A 3 24.30 -6.10 -0.13
N PRO A 4 23.78 -7.19 -0.72
CA PRO A 4 22.63 -7.12 -1.62
C PRO A 4 21.32 -6.77 -0.89
N VAL A 5 21.38 -6.60 0.43
CA VAL A 5 20.24 -6.30 1.31
C VAL A 5 20.35 -4.87 1.83
N LYS A 6 19.22 -4.16 1.78
CA LYS A 6 19.00 -2.89 2.46
C LYS A 6 17.79 -3.04 3.36
N ILE A 7 17.87 -2.44 4.55
CA ILE A 7 16.79 -2.41 5.53
C ILE A 7 16.63 -0.96 5.97
N GLY A 8 15.40 -0.49 5.99
CA GLY A 8 15.04 0.79 6.58
C GLY A 8 14.00 0.61 7.67
N VAL A 9 13.96 1.58 8.58
CA VAL A 9 12.97 1.66 9.64
C VAL A 9 12.45 3.09 9.71
N VAL A 10 11.16 3.24 9.98
CA VAL A 10 10.51 4.55 10.09
C VAL A 10 9.60 4.58 11.30
N GLY A 11 9.54 5.74 11.95
CA GLY A 11 8.61 6.03 13.03
C GLY A 11 8.08 7.44 12.84
N MET A 12 6.76 7.61 12.90
CA MET A 12 6.10 8.91 12.76
C MET A 12 4.92 8.99 13.73
N SER A 13 4.68 10.18 14.28
CA SER A 13 3.47 10.48 15.03
C SER A 13 2.94 11.83 14.59
N ASP A 14 1.67 11.88 14.24
CA ASP A 14 1.02 13.05 13.68
C ASP A 14 -0.49 13.08 13.97
N GLY A 15 -1.07 14.28 13.98
CA GLY A 15 -2.51 14.48 14.08
C GLY A 15 -3.13 14.68 12.70
N ILE A 16 -4.10 13.86 12.33
CA ILE A 16 -4.88 14.02 11.10
C ILE A 16 -6.08 14.90 11.42
N ALA A 17 -6.17 16.06 10.77
CA ALA A 17 -7.25 17.02 10.96
C ALA A 17 -8.24 17.00 9.80
N GLU A 18 -9.48 17.39 10.10
CA GLU A 18 -10.54 17.56 9.12
C GLU A 18 -10.12 18.59 8.07
N SER A 19 -10.19 18.20 6.80
CA SER A 19 -9.80 19.05 5.67
C SER A 19 -10.79 19.00 4.50
N GLY A 20 -11.94 18.33 4.66
CA GLY A 20 -12.94 18.16 3.61
C GLY A 20 -14.33 17.76 4.13
N SER A 21 -15.09 17.01 3.32
CA SER A 21 -16.38 16.46 3.71
C SER A 21 -16.19 15.03 4.19
N PHE A 22 -16.23 14.81 5.50
CA PHE A 22 -16.15 13.48 6.09
C PHE A 22 -17.26 12.58 5.51
N ALA A 23 -16.87 11.54 4.77
CA ALA A 23 -17.82 10.58 4.26
C ALA A 23 -18.32 9.72 5.44
N LYS A 24 -19.61 9.89 5.77
CA LYS A 24 -20.42 9.10 6.71
C LYS A 24 -20.26 9.44 8.20
N GLY A 25 -20.98 10.48 8.62
CA GLY A 25 -21.78 10.41 9.85
C GLY A 25 -21.23 11.08 11.12
N ALA A 26 -19.98 11.53 11.14
CA ALA A 26 -19.48 12.42 12.21
C ALA A 26 -19.27 13.82 11.63
N VAL A 27 -20.07 14.79 12.05
CA VAL A 27 -19.87 16.20 11.71
C VAL A 27 -18.76 16.72 12.62
N ALA A 28 -17.51 16.70 12.15
CA ALA A 28 -16.41 17.40 12.79
C ALA A 28 -16.28 18.80 12.17
N GLU A 29 -16.00 19.83 12.99
CA GLU A 29 -15.71 21.15 12.45
C GLU A 29 -14.40 21.12 11.66
N PHE A 30 -14.33 21.88 10.56
CA PHE A 30 -13.13 21.98 9.75
C PHE A 30 -11.91 22.35 10.61
N GLY A 31 -10.80 21.64 10.41
CA GLY A 31 -9.58 21.82 11.19
C GLY A 31 -9.55 21.10 12.54
N THR A 32 -10.63 20.43 12.95
CA THR A 32 -10.63 19.59 14.16
C THR A 32 -9.74 18.36 13.95
N THR A 33 -8.93 18.00 14.93
CA THR A 33 -8.18 16.73 14.90
C THR A 33 -9.16 15.55 14.96
N LEU A 34 -9.11 14.70 13.94
CA LEU A 34 -9.94 13.51 13.80
C LEU A 34 -9.29 12.31 14.49
N VAL A 35 -7.98 12.13 14.27
CA VAL A 35 -7.20 10.98 14.75
C VAL A 35 -5.80 11.44 15.10
N ASN A 36 -5.29 11.00 16.25
CA ASN A 36 -3.85 11.01 16.51
C ASN A 36 -3.28 9.67 16.07
N ARG A 37 -2.35 9.69 15.13
CA ARG A 37 -1.76 8.49 14.54
C ARG A 37 -0.33 8.34 14.98
N THR A 38 0.08 7.10 15.22
CA THR A 38 1.48 6.69 15.28
C THR A 38 1.71 5.56 14.29
N VAL A 39 2.73 5.69 13.46
CA VAL A 39 3.10 4.68 12.46
C VAL A 39 4.52 4.21 12.73
N TYR A 40 4.72 2.91 12.75
CA TYR A 40 6.02 2.27 12.68
C TYR A 40 6.10 1.49 11.39
N GLY A 41 7.24 1.55 10.71
CA GLY A 41 7.46 0.84 9.45
C GLY A 41 8.83 0.20 9.39
N VAL A 42 8.92 -0.89 8.65
CA VAL A 42 10.17 -1.55 8.26
C VAL A 42 10.09 -1.84 6.76
N ASP A 43 11.14 -1.50 6.03
CA ASP A 43 11.31 -1.86 4.64
C ASP A 43 12.53 -2.78 4.46
N LEU A 44 12.42 -3.72 3.53
CA LEU A 44 13.48 -4.63 3.15
C LEU A 44 13.57 -4.67 1.63
N HIS A 45 14.80 -4.50 1.13
CA HIS A 45 15.10 -4.62 -0.28
C HIS A 45 16.29 -5.56 -0.47
N TYR A 46 16.09 -6.59 -1.28
CA TYR A 46 17.13 -7.48 -1.78
C TYR A 46 17.26 -7.33 -3.29
N ASP A 47 18.49 -7.23 -3.79
CA ASP A 47 18.79 -7.24 -5.23
C ASP A 47 20.16 -7.90 -5.49
N ASN A 48 20.18 -8.91 -6.37
CA ASN A 48 21.41 -9.57 -6.83
C ASN A 48 21.64 -9.49 -8.36
N GLY A 49 20.90 -8.63 -9.06
CA GLY A 49 20.93 -8.46 -10.51
C GLY A 49 19.97 -9.36 -11.28
N HIS A 50 19.71 -10.58 -10.82
CA HIS A 50 18.73 -11.49 -11.44
C HIS A 50 17.43 -11.59 -10.67
N PHE A 51 17.49 -11.54 -9.34
CA PHE A 51 16.35 -11.60 -8.46
C PHE A 51 16.33 -10.37 -7.58
N ASP A 52 15.15 -9.77 -7.47
CA ASP A 52 14.86 -8.69 -6.54
C ASP A 52 13.65 -9.04 -5.69
N ALA A 53 13.72 -8.64 -4.43
CA ALA A 53 12.59 -8.67 -3.52
C ALA A 53 12.50 -7.35 -2.78
N LEU A 54 11.29 -6.81 -2.67
CA LEU A 54 10.99 -5.60 -1.94
C LEU A 54 9.79 -5.86 -1.05
N GLY A 55 9.87 -5.52 0.22
CA GLY A 55 8.75 -5.63 1.12
C GLY A 55 8.73 -4.48 2.11
N GLU A 56 7.51 -4.10 2.50
CA GLU A 56 7.28 -3.12 3.55
C GLU A 56 6.24 -3.67 4.50
N PHE A 57 6.39 -3.36 5.78
CA PHE A 57 5.44 -3.68 6.83
C PHE A 57 5.24 -2.44 7.70
N TYR A 58 3.98 -2.11 7.96
CA TYR A 58 3.58 -0.97 8.76
C TYR A 58 2.63 -1.39 9.88
N LEU A 59 2.83 -0.82 11.05
CA LEU A 59 1.91 -0.85 12.18
C LEU A 59 1.38 0.56 12.42
N PHE A 60 0.06 0.68 12.50
CA PHE A 60 -0.64 1.91 12.79
C PHE A 60 -1.29 1.79 14.17
N LYS A 61 -1.13 2.83 14.98
CA LYS A 61 -1.87 3.03 16.22
C LYS A 61 -2.64 4.32 16.09
N ASN A 62 -3.96 4.21 16.02
CA ASN A 62 -4.88 5.30 15.81
C ASN A 62 -5.64 5.55 17.10
N GLU A 63 -5.62 6.80 17.56
CA GLU A 63 -6.45 7.26 18.66
C GLU A 63 -7.50 8.22 18.11
N ASP A 64 -8.74 7.72 18.02
CA ASP A 64 -9.86 8.40 17.41
C ASP A 64 -10.40 9.49 18.35
N LYS A 65 -10.52 10.71 17.85
CA LYS A 65 -10.99 11.89 18.59
C LYS A 65 -12.43 12.26 18.27
N VAL A 66 -12.98 11.68 17.20
CA VAL A 66 -14.37 11.86 16.76
C VAL A 66 -14.95 10.51 16.34
N GLY A 67 -16.28 10.41 16.21
CA GLY A 67 -16.94 9.17 15.79
C GLY A 67 -16.84 8.07 16.84
N SER A 68 -16.28 6.92 16.48
CA SER A 68 -16.07 5.77 17.38
C SER A 68 -14.85 5.98 18.29
N VAL A 69 -14.94 6.96 19.20
CA VAL A 69 -13.83 7.32 20.11
C VAL A 69 -13.22 6.07 20.75
N GLY A 70 -11.90 5.91 20.61
CA GLY A 70 -11.20 4.70 21.01
C GLY A 70 -9.78 4.63 20.46
N SER A 71 -9.10 3.53 20.79
CA SER A 71 -7.79 3.20 20.22
C SER A 71 -7.94 2.00 19.30
N HIS A 72 -7.41 2.11 18.10
CA HIS A 72 -7.37 1.06 17.10
C HIS A 72 -5.94 0.76 16.68
N GLU A 73 -5.67 -0.51 16.43
CA GLU A 73 -4.42 -0.95 15.81
C GLU A 73 -4.75 -1.50 14.42
N ALA A 74 -3.86 -1.23 13.47
CA ALA A 74 -3.95 -1.75 12.12
C ALA A 74 -2.56 -2.11 11.61
N ASN A 75 -2.51 -2.97 10.61
CA ASN A 75 -1.28 -3.32 9.93
C ASN A 75 -1.48 -3.32 8.41
N ALA A 76 -0.44 -2.94 7.69
CA ALA A 76 -0.41 -3.02 6.24
C ALA A 76 0.95 -3.51 5.79
N TYR A 77 0.99 -4.41 4.83
CA TYR A 77 2.24 -4.90 4.30
C TYR A 77 2.14 -5.32 2.85
N TYR A 78 3.28 -5.35 2.19
CA TYR A 78 3.42 -6.00 0.90
C TYR A 78 4.74 -6.73 0.77
N LEU A 79 4.76 -7.71 -0.12
CA LEU A 79 5.98 -8.35 -0.61
C LEU A 79 5.89 -8.43 -2.14
N GLN A 80 6.89 -7.90 -2.81
CA GLN A 80 7.09 -7.95 -4.24
C GLN A 80 8.35 -8.74 -4.54
N VAL A 81 8.28 -9.62 -5.53
CA VAL A 81 9.43 -10.36 -6.05
C VAL A 81 9.47 -10.23 -7.56
N GLY A 82 10.67 -10.12 -8.12
CA GLY A 82 10.93 -10.08 -9.54
C GLY A 82 12.08 -11.01 -9.91
N TYR A 83 12.05 -11.53 -11.13
CA TYR A 83 13.12 -12.37 -11.66
C TYR A 83 13.42 -12.02 -13.11
N GLN A 84 14.67 -11.69 -13.40
CA GLN A 84 15.18 -11.39 -14.73
C GLN A 84 15.36 -12.70 -15.49
N VAL A 85 14.39 -13.05 -16.35
CA VAL A 85 14.38 -14.30 -17.11
C VAL A 85 15.30 -14.22 -18.33
N THR A 86 15.37 -13.05 -18.96
CA THR A 86 16.26 -12.73 -20.08
C THR A 86 16.83 -11.33 -19.87
N GLU A 87 17.67 -10.80 -20.75
CA GLU A 87 18.16 -9.40 -20.62
C GLU A 87 17.04 -8.36 -20.65
N ASN A 88 15.88 -8.67 -21.24
CA ASN A 88 14.80 -7.72 -21.45
C ASN A 88 13.51 -8.05 -20.70
N PHE A 89 13.34 -9.27 -20.16
CA PHE A 89 12.08 -9.71 -19.56
C PHE A 89 12.19 -9.98 -18.07
N LYS A 90 11.29 -9.36 -17.31
CA LYS A 90 11.18 -9.50 -15.86
C LYS A 90 9.73 -9.67 -15.42
N PRO A 91 9.25 -10.91 -15.21
CA PRO A 91 8.05 -11.15 -14.44
C PRO A 91 8.20 -10.61 -13.01
N VAL A 92 7.09 -10.11 -12.48
CA VAL A 92 6.98 -9.57 -11.12
C VAL A 92 5.69 -10.08 -10.50
N TYR A 93 5.73 -10.42 -9.23
CA TYR A 93 4.55 -10.72 -8.44
C TYR A 93 4.57 -9.87 -7.16
N ARG A 94 3.43 -9.28 -6.80
CA ARG A 94 3.27 -8.57 -5.53
C ARG A 94 2.02 -9.06 -4.80
N TYR A 95 2.18 -9.31 -3.51
CA TYR A 95 1.08 -9.53 -2.58
C TYR A 95 1.01 -8.33 -1.63
N GLU A 96 -0.20 -7.79 -1.43
CA GLU A 96 -0.47 -6.72 -0.47
C GLU A 96 -1.58 -7.17 0.48
N SER A 97 -1.52 -6.74 1.73
CA SER A 97 -2.55 -6.98 2.74
C SER A 97 -2.68 -5.75 3.63
N VAL A 98 -3.90 -5.41 3.99
CA VAL A 98 -4.20 -4.38 4.99
C VAL A 98 -5.31 -4.89 5.90
N ASP A 99 -5.06 -4.84 7.20
CA ASP A 99 -5.93 -5.33 8.26
C ASP A 99 -6.17 -4.21 9.27
N PHE A 100 -7.44 -3.90 9.54
CA PHE A 100 -7.86 -2.86 10.47
C PHE A 100 -9.30 -3.09 10.93
N ALA A 101 -9.66 -2.54 12.09
CA ALA A 101 -11.03 -2.61 12.58
C ALA A 101 -11.96 -1.72 11.74
N ALA A 102 -13.15 -2.22 11.39
CA ALA A 102 -14.14 -1.44 10.64
C ALA A 102 -14.56 -0.12 11.30
N ALA A 103 -14.35 0.02 12.61
CA ALA A 103 -14.64 1.23 13.38
C ALA A 103 -13.51 2.28 13.35
N ASP A 104 -12.33 1.97 12.82
CA ASP A 104 -11.16 2.85 12.81
C ASP A 104 -11.40 4.10 11.93
N THR A 105 -11.43 5.27 12.57
CA THR A 105 -11.77 6.55 11.95
C THR A 105 -10.78 6.95 10.85
N TYR A 106 -9.49 6.59 10.98
CA TYR A 106 -8.47 6.92 9.99
C TYR A 106 -8.70 6.16 8.68
N PHE A 107 -8.94 4.84 8.74
CA PHE A 107 -9.17 4.06 7.53
C PHE A 107 -10.54 4.30 6.90
N GLN A 108 -11.56 4.65 7.70
CA GLN A 108 -12.83 5.15 7.20
C GLN A 108 -12.66 6.46 6.43
N TYR A 109 -11.89 7.41 6.99
CA TYR A 109 -11.59 8.69 6.33
C TYR A 109 -10.88 8.50 4.99
N LEU A 110 -9.94 7.55 4.91
CA LEU A 110 -9.27 7.21 3.66
C LEU A 110 -10.16 6.50 2.63
N GLY A 111 -11.36 6.05 3.01
CA GLY A 111 -12.19 5.19 2.15
C GLY A 111 -11.51 3.86 1.81
N THR A 112 -10.63 3.38 2.69
CA THR A 112 -9.91 2.12 2.47
C THR A 112 -10.80 0.94 2.84
N HIS A 113 -10.62 -0.17 2.13
CA HIS A 113 -11.21 -1.46 2.48
C HIS A 113 -10.10 -2.44 2.85
N GLU A 114 -10.31 -3.12 3.96
CA GLU A 114 -9.52 -4.24 4.44
C GLU A 114 -9.52 -5.36 3.40
N GLY A 115 -8.43 -6.12 3.33
CA GLY A 115 -8.33 -7.28 2.47
C GLY A 115 -6.98 -7.38 1.80
N THR A 116 -6.94 -8.19 0.74
CA THR A 116 -5.71 -8.56 0.07
C THR A 116 -5.71 -8.12 -1.38
N ARG A 117 -4.51 -8.05 -1.95
CA ARG A 117 -4.31 -7.74 -3.36
C ARG A 117 -3.18 -8.57 -3.94
N HIS A 118 -3.43 -9.15 -5.11
CA HIS A 118 -2.46 -9.90 -5.88
C HIS A 118 -2.18 -9.18 -7.19
N VAL A 119 -0.92 -8.86 -7.45
CA VAL A 119 -0.46 -8.22 -8.68
C VAL A 119 0.48 -9.17 -9.40
N VAL A 120 0.17 -9.48 -10.65
CA VAL A 120 1.08 -10.17 -11.56
C VAL A 120 1.45 -9.19 -12.65
N GLY A 121 2.74 -8.94 -12.81
CA GLY A 121 3.27 -8.02 -13.80
C GLY A 121 4.30 -8.66 -14.71
N LEU A 122 4.42 -8.14 -15.92
CA LEU A 122 5.52 -8.41 -16.82
C LEU A 122 6.11 -7.09 -17.26
N ARG A 123 7.41 -6.92 -16.99
CA ARG A 123 8.20 -5.81 -17.53
C ARG A 123 9.00 -6.29 -18.73
N TYR A 124 9.02 -5.46 -19.77
CA TYR A 124 9.84 -5.61 -20.96
C TYR A 124 10.68 -4.35 -21.17
N ASP A 125 11.99 -4.47 -21.02
CA ASP A 125 12.94 -3.39 -21.31
C ASP A 125 13.26 -3.39 -22.81
N LEU A 126 12.71 -2.42 -23.55
CA LEU A 126 12.92 -2.27 -24.99
C LEU A 126 14.37 -1.90 -25.28
N ASP A 127 14.89 -0.95 -24.50
CA ASP A 127 16.27 -0.48 -24.51
C ASP A 127 16.60 0.18 -23.15
N ALA A 128 17.79 0.75 -23.02
CA ALA A 128 18.23 1.39 -21.77
C ALA A 128 17.41 2.64 -21.36
N SER A 129 16.62 3.19 -22.28
CA SER A 129 15.80 4.39 -22.10
C SER A 129 14.30 4.13 -22.11
N ASN A 130 13.84 2.96 -22.55
CA ASN A 130 12.44 2.62 -22.74
C ASN A 130 12.08 1.28 -22.09
N ALA A 131 10.98 1.26 -21.33
CA ALA A 131 10.43 0.03 -20.78
C ALA A 131 8.90 0.03 -20.78
N LEU A 132 8.33 -1.11 -21.15
CA LEU A 132 6.90 -1.38 -21.07
C LEU A 132 6.63 -2.28 -19.85
N LYS A 133 5.55 -2.02 -19.14
CA LYS A 133 5.09 -2.89 -18.05
C LYS A 133 3.58 -3.10 -18.19
N ILE A 134 3.17 -4.35 -18.07
CA ILE A 134 1.76 -4.74 -18.03
C ILE A 134 1.51 -5.39 -16.68
N GLU A 135 0.42 -5.04 -16.02
CA GLU A 135 0.01 -5.64 -14.74
C GLU A 135 -1.44 -6.08 -14.79
N ALA A 136 -1.71 -7.27 -14.26
CA ALA A 136 -3.03 -7.75 -13.89
C ALA A 136 -3.13 -7.76 -12.37
N ASN A 137 -4.23 -7.24 -11.85
CA ASN A 137 -4.31 -6.88 -10.45
C ASN A 137 -5.67 -7.26 -9.87
N ARG A 138 -5.68 -8.18 -8.89
CA ARG A 138 -6.90 -8.68 -8.26
C ARG A 138 -6.95 -8.22 -6.80
N ARG A 139 -7.99 -7.46 -6.46
CA ARG A 139 -8.29 -7.01 -5.09
C ARG A 139 -9.44 -7.84 -4.51
N GLN A 140 -9.30 -8.26 -3.26
CA GLN A 140 -10.28 -9.09 -2.55
C GLN A 140 -10.59 -8.45 -1.19
N PRO A 141 -11.56 -7.52 -1.14
CA PRO A 141 -11.96 -6.87 0.11
C PRO A 141 -12.63 -7.83 1.09
N THR A 142 -12.48 -7.60 2.39
CA THR A 142 -13.23 -8.34 3.41
C THR A 142 -14.61 -7.73 3.62
N SER A 143 -15.62 -8.55 3.92
CA SER A 143 -16.97 -8.07 4.23
C SER A 143 -17.04 -7.26 5.53
N ALA A 144 -16.03 -7.36 6.41
CA ALA A 144 -16.01 -6.67 7.69
C ALA A 144 -15.97 -5.14 7.52
N THR A 145 -15.19 -4.66 6.54
CA THR A 145 -15.07 -3.22 6.24
C THR A 145 -15.75 -2.82 4.93
N ALA A 146 -16.15 -3.80 4.12
CA ALA A 146 -16.72 -3.58 2.79
C ALA A 146 -17.83 -4.61 2.47
N PRO A 147 -18.97 -4.59 3.18
CA PRO A 147 -20.00 -5.65 3.10
C PRO A 147 -20.62 -5.83 1.69
N ASN A 148 -20.54 -4.81 0.84
CA ASN A 148 -21.06 -4.83 -0.53
C ASN A 148 -19.94 -4.83 -1.58
N ALA A 149 -18.68 -4.88 -1.18
CA ALA A 149 -17.58 -4.93 -2.13
C ALA A 149 -17.39 -6.35 -2.67
N SER A 150 -17.15 -6.46 -3.96
CA SER A 150 -16.81 -7.70 -4.62
C SER A 150 -15.33 -7.72 -5.01
N ASP A 151 -14.82 -8.91 -5.32
CA ASP A 151 -13.53 -9.05 -5.99
C ASP A 151 -13.48 -8.16 -7.25
N GLU A 152 -12.40 -7.40 -7.39
CA GLU A 152 -12.16 -6.53 -8.53
C GLU A 152 -10.87 -6.94 -9.24
N THR A 153 -10.91 -7.05 -10.56
CA THR A 153 -9.71 -7.25 -11.38
C THR A 153 -9.52 -6.06 -12.30
N SER A 154 -8.32 -5.47 -12.25
CA SER A 154 -7.91 -4.36 -13.11
C SER A 154 -6.64 -4.71 -13.89
N TYR A 155 -6.47 -4.06 -15.04
CA TYR A 155 -5.30 -4.20 -15.89
C TYR A 155 -4.68 -2.84 -16.12
N THR A 156 -3.35 -2.75 -16.02
CA THR A 156 -2.61 -1.50 -16.22
C THR A 156 -1.50 -1.71 -17.23
N VAL A 157 -1.31 -0.75 -18.13
CA VAL A 157 -0.16 -0.68 -19.04
C VAL A 157 0.58 0.62 -18.73
N GLN A 158 1.89 0.51 -18.53
CA GLN A 158 2.77 1.63 -18.24
C GLN A 158 3.93 1.63 -19.23
N TRP A 159 4.19 2.78 -19.84
CA TRP A 159 5.40 3.00 -20.63
C TRP A 159 6.25 4.04 -19.95
N ALA A 160 7.45 3.63 -19.54
CA ALA A 160 8.48 4.53 -19.03
C ALA A 160 9.45 4.84 -20.16
N PHE A 161 9.75 6.12 -20.35
CA PHE A 161 10.74 6.60 -21.31
C PHE A 161 11.53 7.76 -20.70
N LEU A 162 12.83 7.80 -21.00
CA LEU A 162 13.68 8.93 -20.62
C LEU A 162 13.43 10.09 -21.60
N MET A 163 13.09 11.28 -21.09
CA MET A 163 13.07 12.52 -21.88
C MET A 163 14.40 13.25 -21.67
N TRP A 164 15.07 13.61 -22.75
CA TRP A 164 16.26 14.46 -22.77
C TRP A 164 15.93 15.89 -23.15
#